data_AF-A0A6J1WLZ4-F1
#
_entry.id   AF-A0A6J1WLZ4-F1
#
_cell.length_a   1.000
_cell.length_b   1.000
_cell.length_c   1.000
_cell.angle_alpha   90.00
_cell.angle_beta   90.00
_cell.angle_gamma   90.00
#
_symmetry.space_group_name_H-M   'P 1'
#
loop_
_entity.id
_entity.type
_entity.pdbx_description
1 polymer ?
#
loop_
_entity_poly.entity_id
_entity_poly.type
_entity_poly.pdbx_seq_one_letter_code
_entity_poly.pdbx_strand_id
1 'polypeptide(L)'
;MQRIESGSDAIDKDRRIEIAKEMLHSQTWDKFVSVKFPAVKRYCGEGAESLLTFFSTLFRLTTSEGVQQIILAMAHRGKLNALSGLLQCPPVKIFRKFNGQPEFPDDSRSVCDIATHLGVSSDIAVNGKTVRVSLINNPSHLECANPVSMGKTRSKQLQYRESDYSEDASSSMGDKFLNVQ
;
A
#
# COMPACT_ATOMS: atom_id res chain seq x y z
N MET A 1 28.20 -5.29 0.63
CA MET A 1 29.05 -4.09 0.50
C MET A 1 29.00 -3.51 -0.90
N GLN A 2 29.32 -4.27 -1.94
CA GLN A 2 29.39 -3.78 -3.32
C GLN A 2 28.13 -3.07 -3.86
N ARG A 3 26.92 -3.47 -3.43
CA ARG A 3 25.64 -2.84 -3.85
C ARG A 3 25.32 -1.51 -3.15
N ILE A 4 25.96 -1.24 -2.01
CA ILE A 4 25.86 0.05 -1.30
C ILE A 4 26.97 0.99 -1.79
N GLU A 5 28.13 0.44 -2.14
CA GLU A 5 29.31 1.16 -2.62
C GLU A 5 29.26 1.50 -4.11
N SER A 6 28.45 0.79 -4.90
CA SER A 6 28.06 1.22 -6.24
C SER A 6 27.27 2.52 -6.09
N GLY A 7 27.84 3.65 -6.53
CA GLY A 7 27.28 4.99 -6.32
C GLY A 7 25.80 5.11 -6.71
N SER A 8 25.11 6.09 -6.14
CA SER A 8 23.68 6.30 -6.39
C SER A 8 23.40 6.64 -7.85
N ASP A 9 22.44 5.96 -8.45
CA ASP A 9 21.91 6.37 -9.76
C ASP A 9 21.40 7.82 -9.68
N ALA A 10 21.78 8.63 -10.65
CA ALA A 10 21.32 10.01 -10.71
C ALA A 10 19.80 10.05 -10.93
N ILE A 11 19.07 10.64 -9.97
CA ILE A 11 17.63 10.87 -10.14
C ILE A 11 17.45 12.02 -11.15
N ASP A 12 16.84 11.70 -12.28
CA ASP A 12 16.55 12.67 -13.34
C ASP A 12 15.53 13.73 -12.89
N LYS A 13 15.44 14.81 -13.67
CA LYS A 13 14.59 15.96 -13.33
C LYS A 13 13.11 15.58 -13.26
N ASP A 14 12.63 14.73 -14.16
CA ASP A 14 11.22 14.36 -14.22
C ASP A 14 10.86 13.50 -13.01
N ARG A 15 11.73 12.55 -12.63
CA ARG A 15 11.54 11.78 -11.40
C ARG A 15 11.55 12.65 -10.15
N ARG A 16 12.41 13.67 -10.05
CA ARG A 16 12.38 14.62 -8.92
C ARG A 16 11.04 15.37 -8.83
N ILE A 17 10.48 15.77 -9.98
CA ILE A 17 9.18 16.44 -10.04
C ILE A 17 8.06 15.49 -9.62
N GLU A 18 8.07 14.24 -10.06
CA GLU A 18 7.12 13.21 -9.61
C GLU A 18 7.17 13.01 -8.10
N ILE A 19 8.38 12.82 -7.55
CA ILE A 19 8.59 12.65 -6.10
C ILE A 19 8.04 13.86 -5.33
N ALA A 20 8.31 15.08 -5.81
CA ALA A 20 7.77 16.29 -5.19
C ALA A 20 6.24 16.33 -5.23
N LYS A 21 5.62 15.92 -6.36
CA LYS A 21 4.15 15.84 -6.49
C LYS A 21 3.54 14.81 -5.53
N GLU A 22 4.16 13.63 -5.40
CA GLU A 22 3.71 12.58 -4.47
C GLU A 22 3.69 13.10 -3.01
N MET A 23 4.76 13.77 -2.59
CA MET A 23 4.84 14.36 -1.25
C MET A 23 3.84 15.51 -1.05
N LEU A 24 3.72 16.41 -2.03
CA LEU A 24 2.75 17.52 -1.98
C LEU A 24 1.30 17.02 -1.93
N HIS A 25 0.99 15.94 -2.65
CA HIS A 25 -0.33 15.33 -2.61
C HIS A 25 -0.64 14.76 -1.23
N SER A 26 0.32 14.07 -0.62
CA SER A 26 0.20 13.58 0.76
C SER A 26 -0.06 14.71 1.76
N GLN A 27 0.73 15.78 1.70
CA GLN A 27 0.57 16.94 2.60
C GLN A 27 -0.78 17.64 2.37
N THR A 28 -1.21 17.77 1.11
CA THR A 28 -2.50 18.38 0.75
C THR A 28 -3.67 17.55 1.25
N TRP A 29 -3.57 16.22 1.18
CA TRP A 29 -4.57 15.31 1.73
C TRP A 29 -4.74 15.52 3.23
N ASP A 30 -3.65 15.55 4.01
CA ASP A 30 -3.73 15.77 5.45
C ASP A 30 -4.27 17.15 5.82
N LYS A 31 -3.88 18.18 5.07
CA LYS A 31 -4.44 19.54 5.22
C LYS A 31 -5.93 19.57 4.90
N PHE A 32 -6.38 18.86 3.88
CA PHE A 32 -7.80 18.78 3.55
C PHE A 32 -8.59 18.09 4.68
N VAL A 33 -8.11 16.94 5.14
CA VAL A 33 -8.78 16.18 6.21
C VAL A 33 -8.81 16.99 7.51
N SER A 34 -7.75 17.72 7.85
CA SER A 34 -7.73 18.55 9.06
C SER A 34 -8.75 19.69 9.03
N VAL A 35 -8.99 20.30 7.86
CA VAL A 35 -9.98 21.36 7.69
C VAL A 35 -11.40 20.83 7.67
N LYS A 36 -11.65 19.71 6.97
CA LYS A 36 -13.01 19.18 6.77
C LYS A 36 -13.49 18.27 7.89
N PHE A 37 -12.58 17.58 8.56
CA PHE A 37 -12.88 16.62 9.63
C PHE A 37 -12.03 16.90 10.88
N PRO A 38 -12.14 18.10 11.48
CA PRO A 38 -11.26 18.54 12.56
C PRO A 38 -11.34 17.66 13.83
N ALA A 39 -12.48 17.03 14.07
CA ALA A 39 -12.69 16.14 15.23
C ALA A 39 -12.15 14.71 15.03
N VAL A 40 -11.77 14.33 13.81
CA VAL A 40 -11.35 12.96 13.51
C VAL A 40 -9.85 12.80 13.72
N LYS A 41 -9.47 11.83 14.56
CA LYS A 41 -8.07 11.39 14.70
C LYS A 41 -7.66 10.65 13.42
N ARG A 42 -6.77 11.27 12.65
CA ARG A 42 -6.38 10.80 11.30
C ARG A 42 -5.04 10.06 11.24
N TYR A 43 -4.20 10.16 12.27
CA TYR A 43 -2.85 9.57 12.28
C TYR A 43 -2.05 9.91 11.00
N CYS A 44 -1.98 11.20 10.68
CA CYS A 44 -1.52 11.77 9.39
C CYS A 44 -0.15 11.28 8.89
N GLY A 45 0.24 11.63 7.66
CA GLY A 45 1.58 11.41 7.14
C GLY A 45 2.52 12.61 7.31
N GLU A 46 2.05 13.70 7.94
CA GLU A 46 2.82 14.96 8.08
C GLU A 46 4.19 14.71 8.75
N GLY A 47 5.26 15.13 8.08
CA GLY A 47 6.66 14.89 8.46
C GLY A 47 7.26 13.55 8.00
N ALA A 48 6.45 12.69 7.38
CA ALA A 48 6.84 11.39 6.83
C ALA A 48 6.32 11.19 5.40
N GLU A 49 6.19 12.27 4.61
CA GLU A 49 5.62 12.26 3.26
C GLU A 49 6.44 11.41 2.28
N SER A 50 7.74 11.27 2.52
CA SER A 50 8.65 10.42 1.74
C SER A 50 8.26 8.94 1.77
N LEU A 51 7.41 8.52 2.70
CA LEU A 51 6.84 7.17 2.73
C LEU A 51 6.03 6.84 1.46
N LEU A 52 5.30 7.81 0.89
CA LEU A 52 4.59 7.58 -0.37
C LEU A 52 5.58 7.36 -1.52
N THR A 53 6.68 8.11 -1.52
CA THR A 53 7.75 7.96 -2.50
C THR A 53 8.42 6.60 -2.41
N PHE A 54 8.60 6.07 -1.20
CA PHE A 54 9.09 4.71 -0.99
C PHE A 54 8.17 3.70 -1.67
N PHE A 55 6.86 3.74 -1.39
CA PHE A 55 5.91 2.80 -1.99
C PHE A 55 5.78 2.95 -3.51
N SER A 56 5.74 4.19 -4.03
CA SER A 56 5.74 4.46 -5.47
C SER A 56 6.97 3.85 -6.15
N THR A 57 8.15 4.03 -5.56
CA THR A 57 9.40 3.47 -6.07
C THR A 57 9.41 1.95 -5.97
N LEU A 58 8.93 1.39 -4.86
CA LEU A 58 8.79 -0.05 -4.68
C LEU A 58 7.90 -0.66 -5.75
N PHE A 59 6.74 -0.06 -6.05
CA PHE A 59 5.83 -0.53 -7.10
C PHE A 59 6.50 -0.46 -8.48
N ARG A 60 7.25 0.60 -8.79
CA ARG A 60 8.02 0.71 -10.04
C ARG A 60 9.05 -0.41 -10.19
N LEU A 61 9.87 -0.64 -9.18
CA LEU A 61 10.93 -1.65 -9.20
C LEU A 61 10.35 -3.06 -9.27
N THR A 62 9.38 -3.38 -8.42
CA THR A 62 8.75 -4.71 -8.41
C THR A 62 8.06 -5.03 -9.74
N THR A 63 7.37 -4.04 -10.33
CA THR A 63 6.73 -4.21 -11.63
C THR A 63 7.76 -4.36 -12.77
N SER A 64 8.93 -3.69 -12.70
CA SER A 64 9.99 -3.89 -13.71
C SER A 64 10.56 -5.30 -13.65
N GLU A 65 10.76 -5.83 -12.44
CA GLU A 65 11.26 -7.20 -12.17
C GLU A 65 10.21 -8.31 -12.42
N GLY A 66 8.97 -7.96 -12.75
CA GLY A 66 7.94 -8.93 -13.10
C GLY A 66 7.18 -9.53 -11.90
N VAL A 67 7.24 -8.87 -10.74
CA VAL A 67 6.35 -9.16 -9.60
C VAL A 67 4.92 -8.87 -10.02
N GLN A 68 4.03 -9.83 -9.76
CA GLN A 68 2.62 -9.75 -10.15
C GLN A 68 1.75 -9.25 -9.02
N GLN A 69 2.05 -9.64 -7.78
CA GLN A 69 1.25 -9.25 -6.62
C GLN A 69 2.11 -8.84 -5.42
N ILE A 70 1.70 -7.76 -4.78
CA ILE A 70 2.28 -7.25 -3.54
C ILE A 70 1.22 -7.33 -2.45
N ILE A 71 1.53 -8.06 -1.39
CA ILE A 71 0.72 -8.11 -0.18
C ILE A 71 1.34 -7.16 0.82
N LEU A 72 0.56 -6.19 1.28
CA LEU A 72 1.01 -5.13 2.18
C LEU A 72 0.30 -5.26 3.53
N ALA A 73 1.05 -5.24 4.63
CA ALA A 73 0.57 -4.83 5.94
C ALA A 73 1.06 -3.41 6.22
N MET A 74 0.25 -2.60 6.89
CA MET A 74 0.63 -1.23 7.23
C MET A 74 -0.10 -0.79 8.49
N ALA A 75 0.63 -0.22 9.44
CA ALA A 75 0.07 0.44 10.62
C ALA A 75 -0.70 1.72 10.26
N HIS A 76 -1.17 2.49 11.26
CA HIS A 76 -2.06 3.63 11.02
C HIS A 76 -1.38 4.90 10.47
N ARG A 77 -0.06 5.08 10.68
CA ARG A 77 0.69 6.30 10.30
C ARG A 77 0.74 6.46 8.79
N GLY A 78 0.14 7.54 8.26
CA GLY A 78 0.14 7.83 6.81
C GLY A 78 -0.65 6.83 5.96
N LYS A 79 -1.39 5.90 6.58
CA LYS A 79 -2.13 4.85 5.86
C LYS A 79 -3.25 5.41 5.00
N LEU A 80 -3.93 6.46 5.47
CA LEU A 80 -4.98 7.11 4.69
C LEU A 80 -4.40 7.79 3.44
N ASN A 81 -3.20 8.35 3.54
CA ASN A 81 -2.46 8.94 2.42
C ASN A 81 -2.07 7.86 1.41
N ALA A 82 -1.58 6.70 1.87
CA ALA A 82 -1.27 5.56 1.00
C ALA A 82 -2.55 5.00 0.32
N LEU A 83 -3.65 4.86 1.06
CA LEU A 83 -4.93 4.40 0.54
C LEU A 83 -5.45 5.30 -0.59
N SER A 84 -5.56 6.61 -0.35
CA SER A 84 -6.12 7.55 -1.34
C SER A 84 -5.13 7.89 -2.45
N GLY A 85 -3.85 8.06 -2.11
CA GLY A 85 -2.82 8.55 -3.03
C GLY A 85 -2.17 7.49 -3.90
N LEU A 86 -2.03 6.24 -3.41
CA LEU A 86 -1.31 5.18 -4.12
C LEU A 86 -2.22 3.99 -4.48
N LEU A 87 -3.05 3.55 -3.54
CA LEU A 87 -3.84 2.34 -3.69
C LEU A 87 -5.21 2.58 -4.35
N GLN A 88 -5.44 3.78 -4.87
CA GLN A 88 -6.65 4.18 -5.59
C GLN A 88 -7.95 3.94 -4.79
N CYS A 89 -7.88 3.95 -3.45
CA CYS A 89 -9.06 3.84 -2.61
C CYS A 89 -9.90 5.12 -2.79
N PRO A 90 -11.18 5.02 -3.19
CA PRO A 90 -12.03 6.19 -3.35
C PRO A 90 -12.11 7.02 -2.05
N PRO A 91 -11.78 8.32 -2.06
CA PRO A 91 -11.86 9.17 -0.87
C PRO A 91 -13.23 9.16 -0.20
N VAL A 92 -14.30 9.04 -0.98
CA VAL A 92 -15.70 8.94 -0.49
C VAL A 92 -15.86 7.78 0.50
N LYS A 93 -15.17 6.64 0.27
CA LYS A 93 -15.23 5.50 1.19
C LYS A 93 -14.61 5.83 2.56
N ILE A 94 -13.54 6.60 2.57
CA ILE A 94 -12.89 7.07 3.81
C ILE A 94 -13.79 8.10 4.51
N PHE A 95 -14.35 9.06 3.77
CA PHE A 95 -15.21 10.11 4.32
C PHE A 95 -16.52 9.57 4.89
N ARG A 96 -17.11 8.52 4.30
CA ARG A 96 -18.27 7.81 4.88
C ARG A 96 -17.95 7.31 6.29
N LYS A 97 -16.81 6.66 6.49
CA LYS A 97 -16.37 6.21 7.82
C LYS A 97 -16.12 7.37 8.78
N PHE A 98 -15.57 8.49 8.31
CA PHE A 98 -15.40 9.69 9.15
C PHE A 98 -16.73 10.25 9.65
N ASN A 99 -17.80 10.12 8.87
CA ASN A 99 -19.16 10.48 9.26
C ASN A 99 -19.88 9.40 10.09
N GLY A 100 -19.19 8.32 10.48
CA GLY A 100 -19.77 7.21 11.23
C GLY A 100 -20.73 6.33 10.41
N GLN A 101 -20.73 6.47 9.08
CA GLN A 101 -21.57 5.66 8.20
C GLN A 101 -20.91 4.31 7.90
N PRO A 102 -21.70 3.25 7.67
CA PRO A 102 -21.17 1.94 7.33
C PRO A 102 -20.41 1.96 5.99
N GLU A 103 -19.37 1.12 5.92
CA GLU A 103 -18.55 0.89 4.73
C GLU A 103 -19.15 -0.14 3.76
N PHE A 104 -20.14 -0.88 4.23
CA PHE A 104 -20.83 -1.93 3.50
C PHE A 104 -22.25 -1.47 3.10
N PRO A 105 -22.90 -2.13 2.13
CA PRO A 105 -24.31 -1.94 1.83
C PRO A 105 -25.21 -2.10 3.07
N ASP A 106 -26.35 -1.42 3.10
CA ASP A 106 -27.24 -1.37 4.26
C ASP A 106 -27.87 -2.74 4.63
N ASP A 107 -27.96 -3.66 3.66
CA ASP A 107 -28.42 -5.03 3.84
C ASP A 107 -27.33 -5.99 4.37
N SER A 108 -26.09 -5.52 4.48
CA SER A 108 -24.96 -6.31 4.97
C SER A 108 -25.06 -6.56 6.47
N ARG A 109 -25.00 -7.83 6.88
CA ARG A 109 -24.85 -8.24 8.30
C ARG A 109 -23.40 -8.12 8.78
N SER A 110 -22.78 -6.97 8.56
CA SER A 110 -21.37 -6.74 8.87
C SER A 110 -21.20 -5.67 9.95
N VAL A 111 -20.28 -5.92 10.87
CA VAL A 111 -19.83 -4.89 11.82
C VAL A 111 -18.70 -4.10 11.15
N CYS A 112 -18.84 -2.78 11.18
CA CYS A 112 -17.86 -1.87 10.60
C CYS A 112 -16.63 -1.71 11.49
N ASP A 113 -15.56 -1.17 10.92
CA ASP A 113 -14.32 -0.86 11.63
C ASP A 113 -13.91 0.61 11.41
N ILE A 114 -12.88 1.10 12.10
CA ILE A 114 -12.40 2.47 11.92
C ILE A 114 -11.68 2.66 10.58
N ALA A 115 -11.57 3.91 10.12
CA ALA A 115 -10.98 4.24 8.82
C ALA A 115 -9.53 3.75 8.65
N THR A 116 -8.75 3.74 9.73
CA THR A 116 -7.35 3.29 9.70
C THR A 116 -7.20 1.76 9.64
N HIS A 117 -8.26 0.99 9.79
CA HIS A 117 -8.23 -0.47 9.63
C HIS A 117 -8.60 -0.93 8.21
N LEU A 118 -9.01 0.02 7.35
CA LEU A 118 -9.44 -0.28 5.99
C LEU A 118 -8.30 -0.92 5.17
N GLY A 119 -8.61 -2.07 4.56
CA GLY A 119 -7.80 -2.70 3.51
C GLY A 119 -8.37 -2.44 2.13
N VAL A 120 -7.55 -2.66 1.11
CA VAL A 120 -7.93 -2.51 -0.30
C VAL A 120 -7.14 -3.48 -1.16
N SER A 121 -7.73 -3.93 -2.26
CA SER A 121 -7.04 -4.67 -3.31
C SER A 121 -7.29 -3.97 -4.64
N SER A 122 -6.22 -3.48 -5.25
CA SER A 122 -6.28 -2.65 -6.45
C SER A 122 -5.20 -3.07 -7.44
N ASP A 123 -5.51 -2.95 -8.72
CA ASP A 123 -4.55 -3.13 -9.80
C ASP A 123 -3.94 -1.77 -10.14
N ILE A 124 -2.63 -1.63 -9.92
CA ILE A 124 -1.91 -0.39 -10.11
C ILE A 124 -1.11 -0.48 -11.41
N ALA A 125 -1.38 0.44 -12.34
CA ALA A 125 -0.62 0.55 -13.57
C ALA A 125 0.65 1.38 -13.33
N VAL A 126 1.81 0.80 -13.64
CA VAL A 126 3.12 1.43 -13.48
C VAL A 126 3.96 1.15 -14.73
N ASN A 127 4.37 2.20 -15.44
CA ASN A 127 5.18 2.11 -16.66
C ASN A 127 4.65 1.12 -17.72
N GLY A 128 3.33 1.09 -17.93
CA GLY A 128 2.67 0.22 -18.92
C GLY A 128 2.49 -1.24 -18.49
N LYS A 129 2.95 -1.61 -17.29
CA LYS A 129 2.70 -2.91 -16.66
C LYS A 129 1.74 -2.73 -15.48
N THR A 130 1.15 -3.82 -15.00
CA THR A 130 0.19 -3.79 -13.89
C THR A 130 0.68 -4.69 -12.77
N VAL A 131 0.62 -4.18 -11.54
CA VAL A 131 0.86 -4.95 -10.32
C VAL A 131 -0.38 -4.89 -9.42
N ARG A 132 -0.80 -6.04 -8.90
CA ARG A 132 -1.90 -6.10 -7.94
C ARG A 132 -1.38 -5.86 -6.54
N VAL A 133 -1.86 -4.81 -5.88
CA VAL A 133 -1.48 -4.50 -4.50
C VAL A 133 -2.66 -4.79 -3.58
N SER A 134 -2.44 -5.63 -2.57
CA SER A 134 -3.43 -6.02 -1.57
C SER A 134 -2.96 -5.58 -0.19
N LEU A 135 -3.45 -4.44 0.27
CA LEU A 135 -3.33 -4.00 1.66
C LEU A 135 -4.35 -4.72 2.54
N ILE A 136 -3.87 -5.47 3.52
CA ILE A 136 -4.74 -6.22 4.42
C ILE A 136 -5.42 -5.32 5.46
N ASN A 137 -6.61 -5.73 5.88
CA ASN A 137 -7.24 -5.17 7.08
C ASN A 137 -6.42 -5.60 8.32
N ASN A 138 -6.33 -4.74 9.31
CA ASN A 138 -5.60 -5.03 10.54
C ASN A 138 -6.28 -4.37 11.77
N PRO A 139 -6.24 -5.02 12.94
CA PRO A 139 -6.68 -4.40 14.18
C PRO A 139 -5.69 -3.32 14.64
N SER A 140 -6.05 -2.62 15.72
CA SER A 140 -5.16 -1.62 16.35
C SER A 140 -3.96 -2.24 17.07
N HIS A 141 -3.95 -3.56 17.31
CA HIS A 141 -2.79 -4.26 17.88
C HIS A 141 -1.66 -4.27 16.85
N LEU A 142 -0.63 -3.45 17.12
CA LEU A 142 0.49 -3.24 16.20
C LEU A 142 1.21 -4.56 15.92
N GLU A 143 1.75 -4.67 14.70
CA GLU A 143 2.47 -5.84 14.19
C GLU A 143 1.69 -7.17 14.10
N CYS A 144 0.48 -7.28 14.66
CA CYS A 144 -0.34 -8.51 14.54
C CYS A 144 -0.71 -8.85 13.09
N ALA A 145 -0.71 -7.86 12.20
CA ALA A 145 -0.98 -8.03 10.77
C ALA A 145 0.17 -8.71 10.02
N ASN A 146 1.39 -8.68 10.56
CA ASN A 146 2.60 -9.13 9.87
C ASN A 146 2.55 -10.65 9.57
N PRO A 147 2.31 -11.55 10.53
CA PRO A 147 2.17 -12.97 10.22
C PRO A 147 0.96 -13.25 9.31
N VAL A 148 -0.11 -12.46 9.42
CA VAL A 148 -1.30 -12.57 8.57
C VAL A 148 -0.96 -12.24 7.11
N SER A 149 -0.17 -11.18 6.87
CA SER A 149 0.26 -10.79 5.52
C SER A 149 1.21 -11.83 4.92
N MET A 150 2.13 -12.39 5.71
CA MET A 150 3.00 -13.49 5.27
C MET A 150 2.20 -14.73 4.91
N GLY A 151 1.25 -15.13 5.76
CA GLY A 151 0.37 -16.27 5.49
C GLY A 151 -0.46 -16.08 4.23
N LYS A 152 -1.01 -14.87 4.02
CA LYS A 152 -1.72 -14.52 2.78
C LYS A 152 -0.79 -14.60 1.56
N THR A 153 0.44 -14.10 1.67
CA THR A 153 1.44 -14.17 0.59
C THR A 153 1.77 -15.62 0.26
N ARG A 154 2.03 -16.45 1.28
CA ARG A 154 2.32 -17.87 1.09
C ARG A 154 1.14 -18.62 0.47
N SER A 155 -0.08 -18.30 0.89
CA SER A 155 -1.30 -18.85 0.28
C SER A 155 -1.42 -18.48 -1.19
N LYS A 156 -1.01 -17.26 -1.58
CA LYS A 156 -0.97 -16.85 -2.99
C LYS A 156 0.10 -17.61 -3.78
N GLN A 157 1.30 -17.76 -3.24
CA GLN A 157 2.34 -18.59 -3.87
C GLN A 157 1.83 -20.02 -4.11
N LEU A 158 1.16 -20.63 -3.12
CA LEU A 158 0.54 -21.95 -3.28
C LEU A 158 -0.55 -21.96 -4.36
N GLN A 159 -1.47 -20.98 -4.33
CA GLN A 159 -2.59 -20.90 -5.27
C GLN A 159 -2.11 -20.83 -6.73
N TYR A 160 -1.00 -20.13 -6.99
CA TYR A 160 -0.44 -19.94 -8.32
C TYR A 160 0.68 -20.92 -8.66
N ARG A 161 0.99 -21.88 -7.77
CA ARG A 161 2.08 -22.86 -7.93
C ARG A 161 3.42 -22.18 -8.24
N GLU A 162 3.78 -21.18 -7.45
CA GLU A 162 5.05 -20.44 -7.56
C GLU A 162 6.00 -20.79 -6.40
N SER A 163 7.29 -20.50 -6.59
CA SER A 163 8.35 -20.75 -5.60
C SER A 163 8.39 -22.25 -5.21
N ASP A 164 8.34 -22.58 -3.92
CA ASP A 164 8.42 -23.98 -3.44
C ASP A 164 7.30 -24.89 -3.93
N TYR A 165 6.24 -24.30 -4.52
CA TYR A 165 5.11 -25.02 -5.09
C TYR A 165 5.18 -25.12 -6.62
N SER A 166 6.21 -24.53 -7.23
CA SER A 166 6.44 -24.57 -8.66
C SER A 166 7.02 -25.91 -9.10
N GLU A 167 6.65 -26.33 -10.30
CA GLU A 167 7.28 -27.45 -11.00
C GLU A 167 8.60 -27.00 -11.68
N ASP A 168 8.82 -25.69 -11.81
CA ASP A 168 10.04 -25.08 -12.32
C ASP A 168 11.07 -24.90 -11.20
N ALA A 169 12.16 -25.66 -11.27
CA ALA A 169 13.26 -25.61 -10.31
C ALA A 169 14.02 -24.26 -10.27
N SER A 170 13.82 -23.39 -11.26
CA SER A 170 14.38 -22.04 -11.28
C SER A 170 13.53 -20.99 -10.54
N SER A 171 12.28 -21.34 -10.18
CA SER A 171 11.37 -20.45 -9.44
C SER A 171 11.86 -20.21 -8.01
N SER A 172 11.98 -18.94 -7.63
CA SER A 172 12.48 -18.53 -6.32
C SER A 172 11.45 -17.74 -5.52
N MET A 173 11.61 -17.70 -4.20
CA MET A 173 10.78 -16.84 -3.35
C MET A 173 11.01 -15.37 -3.70
N GLY A 174 9.94 -14.65 -4.02
CA GLY A 174 9.98 -13.21 -4.31
C GLY A 174 9.86 -12.86 -5.79
N ASP A 175 9.93 -13.84 -6.70
CA ASP A 175 9.88 -13.60 -8.15
C ASP A 175 8.54 -13.00 -8.61
N LYS A 176 7.43 -13.57 -8.12
CA LYS A 176 6.06 -13.18 -8.52
C LYS A 176 5.24 -12.54 -7.41
N PHE A 177 5.55 -12.87 -6.15
CA PHE A 177 4.80 -12.46 -4.97
C PHE A 177 5.72 -11.83 -3.95
N LEU A 178 5.44 -10.58 -3.57
CA LEU A 178 6.19 -9.85 -2.56
C LEU A 178 5.30 -9.56 -1.34
N ASN A 179 5.83 -9.83 -0.14
CA ASN A 179 5.23 -9.38 1.11
C ASN A 179 5.98 -8.14 1.61
N VAL A 180 5.23 -7.11 2.00
CA VAL A 180 5.75 -5.85 2.54
C VAL A 180 4.99 -5.56 3.85
N GLN A 181 5.71 -5.15 4.89
CA GLN A 181 5.18 -4.85 6.22
C GLN A 181 5.67 -3.48 6.68
#